data_AF-A0A7V9V6L2-F1
#
_entry.id   AF-A0A7V9V6L2-F1
#
_cell.length_a   1.000
_cell.length_b   1.000
_cell.length_c   1.000
_cell.angle_alpha   90.00
_cell.angle_beta   90.00
_cell.angle_gamma   90.00
#
_symmetry.space_group_name_H-M   'P 1'
#
loop_
_entity.id
_entity.type
_entity.pdbx_description
1 polymer ?
#
loop_
_entity_poly.entity_id
_entity_poly.type
_entity_poly.pdbx_seq_one_letter_code
_entity_poly.pdbx_strand_id
1 'polypeptide(L)'
;MKLAVVGKGGSGKTTTSAVVARTLARQGLSVVALDCDSNPNLGISLGLGDEETGRLVSMRESLDDEGEEGAHAPTWETLIDRFGSDAPDGVRLAVVSRIDNPAPG
;
A
#
# COMPACT_ATOMS: atom_id res chain seq x y z
N MET A 1 7.82 11.21 -8.41
CA MET A 1 8.07 11.76 -7.06
C MET A 1 7.88 10.65 -6.04
N LYS A 2 8.59 10.67 -4.90
CA LYS A 2 8.43 9.70 -3.80
C LYS A 2 8.24 10.45 -2.49
N LEU A 3 7.24 10.06 -1.70
CA LEU A 3 6.87 10.68 -0.43
C LEU A 3 6.77 9.60 0.65
N ALA A 4 7.42 9.84 1.78
CA ALA A 4 7.34 8.98 2.95
C ALA A 4 6.74 9.79 4.12
N VAL A 5 5.68 9.27 4.73
CA VAL A 5 5.00 9.90 5.86
C VAL A 5 5.34 9.12 7.14
N VAL A 6 6.11 9.75 8.02
CA VAL A 6 6.62 9.14 9.26
C VAL A 6 6.19 9.94 10.50
N GLY A 7 6.22 9.30 11.67
CA GLY A 7 5.72 9.90 12.91
C GLY A 7 5.26 8.87 13.94
N LYS A 8 5.04 9.34 15.17
CA LYS A 8 4.61 8.50 16.31
C LYS A 8 3.22 7.87 16.10
N GLY A 9 2.87 6.90 16.93
CA GLY A 9 1.50 6.39 17.03
C GLY A 9 0.50 7.53 17.28
N GLY A 10 -0.61 7.54 16.56
CA GLY A 10 -1.67 8.55 16.70
C GLY A 10 -1.36 9.95 16.15
N SER A 11 -0.24 10.17 15.44
CA SER A 11 0.07 11.50 14.86
C SER A 11 -0.69 11.83 13.57
N GLY A 12 -1.64 11.00 13.14
CA GLY A 12 -2.43 11.23 11.92
C GLY A 12 -1.70 10.90 10.61
N LYS A 13 -0.71 10.00 10.62
CA LYS A 13 0.05 9.59 9.42
C LYS A 13 -0.87 9.06 8.32
N THR A 14 -1.65 8.03 8.63
CA THR A 14 -2.54 7.34 7.68
C THR A 14 -3.56 8.31 7.08
N THR A 15 -4.15 9.16 7.93
CA THR A 15 -5.08 10.21 7.49
C THR A 15 -4.41 11.22 6.56
N THR A 16 -3.22 11.70 6.92
CA THR A 16 -2.45 12.64 6.08
C THR A 16 -2.08 12.00 4.75
N SER A 17 -1.61 10.75 4.76
CA SER A 17 -1.27 9.99 3.56
C SER A 17 -2.46 9.86 2.63
N ALA A 18 -3.66 9.53 3.14
CA ALA A 18 -4.87 9.42 2.34
C ALA A 18 -5.26 10.77 1.70
N VAL A 19 -5.22 11.86 2.48
CA VAL A 19 -5.53 13.20 1.97
C VAL A 19 -4.56 13.62 0.87
N VAL A 20 -3.25 13.44 1.09
CA VAL A 20 -2.23 13.77 0.08
C VAL A 20 -2.41 12.92 -1.17
N ALA A 21 -2.58 11.61 -1.03
CA ALA A 21 -2.75 10.70 -2.16
C ALA A 21 -3.95 11.07 -3.03
N ARG A 22 -5.15 11.24 -2.43
CA ARG A 22 -6.35 11.59 -3.19
C ARG A 22 -6.28 12.99 -3.78
N THR A 23 -5.66 13.95 -3.08
CA THR A 23 -5.49 15.31 -3.61
C THR A 23 -4.63 15.31 -4.86
N LEU A 24 -3.50 14.60 -4.84
CA LEU A 24 -2.61 14.49 -6.00
C LEU A 24 -3.30 13.74 -7.15
N ALA A 25 -4.02 12.65 -6.86
CA ALA A 25 -4.74 11.88 -7.88
C ALA A 25 -5.83 12.72 -8.57
N ARG A 26 -6.61 13.50 -7.79
CA ARG A 26 -7.60 14.46 -8.32
C ARG A 26 -6.99 15.56 -9.19
N GLN A 27 -5.71 15.86 -9.06
CA GLN A 27 -4.98 16.79 -9.92
C GLN A 27 -4.51 16.12 -11.24
N GLY A 28 -4.91 14.88 -11.50
CA GLY A 28 -4.54 14.13 -12.70
C GLY A 28 -3.18 13.44 -12.61
N LEU A 29 -2.57 13.39 -11.42
CA LEU A 29 -1.30 12.68 -11.22
C LEU A 29 -1.57 11.18 -11.01
N SER A 30 -0.71 10.33 -11.58
CA SER A 30 -0.71 8.90 -11.26
C SER A 30 -0.17 8.70 -9.85
N VAL A 31 -0.99 8.15 -8.96
CA VAL A 31 -0.65 7.96 -7.54
C VAL A 31 -0.77 6.49 -7.19
N VAL A 32 0.31 5.95 -6.63
CA VAL A 32 0.31 4.68 -5.92
C VAL A 32 0.60 4.95 -4.45
N ALA A 33 -0.30 4.49 -3.58
CA ALA A 33 -0.17 4.53 -2.14
C ALA A 33 0.34 3.16 -1.66
N LEU A 34 1.38 3.18 -0.84
CA LEU A 34 1.91 1.98 -0.18
C LEU A 34 1.62 2.08 1.31
N ASP A 35 0.87 1.11 1.85
CA ASP A 35 0.69 0.97 3.29
C ASP A 35 1.74 0.02 3.85
N CYS A 36 2.68 0.60 4.61
CA CYS A 36 3.76 -0.13 5.26
C CYS A 36 3.58 -0.15 6.79
N ASP A 37 2.39 0.17 7.31
CA ASP A 37 2.13 0.11 8.75
C ASP A 37 1.96 -1.35 9.21
N SER A 38 2.35 -1.62 10.44
CA SER A 38 2.13 -2.91 11.12
C SER A 38 0.64 -3.29 11.25
N ASN A 39 -0.24 -2.29 11.25
CA ASN A 39 -1.68 -2.48 11.20
C ASN A 39 -2.23 -1.64 10.02
N PRO A 40 -2.28 -2.22 8.81
CA PRO A 40 -2.65 -1.49 7.60
C PRO A 40 -4.09 -0.96 7.66
N ASN A 41 -4.24 0.35 7.53
CA ASN A 41 -5.54 1.04 7.62
C ASN A 41 -5.71 2.13 6.55
N LEU A 42 -4.77 2.22 5.60
CA LEU A 42 -4.80 3.22 4.54
C LEU A 42 -5.95 2.99 3.56
N GLY A 43 -6.31 1.73 3.27
CA GLY A 43 -7.46 1.41 2.41
C GLY A 43 -8.77 1.96 2.92
N ILE A 44 -9.05 1.77 4.22
CA ILE A 44 -10.21 2.37 4.89
C ILE A 44 -10.16 3.90 4.78
N SER A 45 -9.00 4.51 5.05
CA SER A 45 -8.82 5.97 4.98
C SER A 45 -8.97 6.55 3.58
N LEU A 46 -8.64 5.78 2.53
CA LEU A 46 -8.85 6.15 1.13
C LEU A 46 -10.31 6.00 0.68
N GLY A 47 -11.09 5.17 1.38
CA GLY A 47 -12.49 4.87 1.07
C GLY A 47 -12.70 3.57 0.31
N LEU A 48 -11.75 2.63 0.38
CA LEU A 48 -11.83 1.31 -0.25
C LEU A 48 -12.84 0.38 0.46
N GLY A 49 -13.12 0.65 1.74
CA GLY A 49 -13.99 -0.16 2.58
C GLY A 49 -13.26 -1.29 3.32
N ASP A 50 -13.91 -1.83 4.34
CA ASP A 50 -13.31 -2.82 5.24
C ASP A 50 -13.05 -4.16 4.56
N GLU A 51 -13.98 -4.62 3.72
CA GLU A 51 -13.89 -5.90 3.01
C GLU A 51 -12.67 -5.96 2.09
N GLU A 52 -12.53 -4.98 1.20
CA GLU A 52 -11.44 -4.95 0.23
C GLU A 52 -10.09 -4.60 0.89
N THR A 53 -10.10 -3.75 1.93
CA THR A 53 -8.88 -3.53 2.73
C THR A 53 -8.46 -4.83 3.43
N GLY A 54 -9.40 -5.57 4.01
CA GLY A 54 -9.15 -6.87 4.63
C GLY A 54 -8.59 -7.89 3.63
N ARG A 55 -9.14 -7.95 2.41
CA ARG A 55 -8.62 -8.80 1.32
C ARG A 55 -7.15 -8.51 1.04
N LEU A 56 -6.77 -7.23 0.93
CA LEU A 56 -5.37 -6.84 0.69
C LEU A 56 -4.45 -7.25 1.85
N VAL A 57 -4.91 -7.11 3.10
CA VAL A 57 -4.16 -7.54 4.28
C VAL A 57 -3.97 -9.05 4.30
N SER A 58 -5.03 -9.83 4.09
CA SER A 58 -4.95 -11.30 4.07
C SER A 58 -4.08 -11.83 2.94
N MET A 59 -4.16 -11.21 1.75
CA MET A 59 -3.29 -11.56 0.62
C MET A 59 -1.82 -11.27 0.93
N ARG A 60 -1.53 -10.19 1.66
CA ARG A 60 -0.18 -9.88 2.15
C ARG A 60 0.29 -10.92 3.18
N GLU A 61 -0.58 -11.32 4.11
CA GLU A 61 -0.25 -12.33 5.12
C GLU A 61 0.05 -13.70 4.49
N SER A 62 -0.72 -14.12 3.48
CA SER A 62 -0.46 -15.38 2.78
C SER A 62 0.90 -15.41 2.06
N LEU A 63 1.37 -14.26 1.56
CA LEU A 63 2.69 -14.16 0.91
C LEU A 63 3.84 -14.27 1.91
N ASP A 64 3.66 -13.75 3.13
CA ASP A 64 4.65 -13.90 4.19
C ASP A 64 4.78 -15.39 4.60
N ASP A 65 3.69 -16.17 4.51
CA ASP A 65 3.65 -17.60 4.86
C ASP A 65 4.23 -18.52 3.76
N GLU A 66 4.09 -18.15 2.48
CA GLU A 66 4.49 -18.98 1.33
C GLU A 66 5.99 -18.95 0.98
N GLY A 67 6.77 -18.01 1.55
CA GLY A 67 8.21 -17.85 1.26
C GLY A 67 8.52 -17.21 -0.12
N GLU A 68 9.80 -17.02 -0.43
CA GLU A 68 10.27 -16.16 -1.55
C GLU A 68 9.77 -16.59 -2.96
N GLU A 69 9.42 -17.86 -3.17
CA GLU A 69 9.00 -18.36 -4.49
C GLU A 69 7.65 -17.80 -4.98
N GLY A 70 6.77 -17.33 -4.08
CA GLY A 70 5.44 -16.79 -4.44
C GLY A 70 5.39 -15.28 -4.70
N ALA A 71 6.41 -14.53 -4.25
CA ALA A 71 6.36 -13.09 -4.04
C ALA A 71 6.99 -12.22 -5.16
N HIS A 72 7.68 -12.82 -6.12
CA HIS A 72 8.39 -12.05 -7.15
C HIS A 72 7.48 -11.67 -8.32
N ALA A 73 6.97 -10.44 -8.28
CA ALA A 73 6.47 -9.78 -9.48
C ALA A 73 7.67 -9.27 -10.33
N PRO A 74 7.72 -9.56 -11.64
CA PRO A 74 8.85 -9.18 -12.48
C PRO A 74 8.92 -7.67 -12.74
N THR A 75 7.81 -6.97 -12.59
CA THR A 75 7.72 -5.51 -12.74
C THR A 75 6.87 -4.90 -11.65
N TRP A 76 7.08 -3.60 -11.43
CA TRP A 76 6.27 -2.78 -10.54
C TRP A 76 4.80 -2.79 -10.94
N GLU A 77 4.50 -2.72 -12.23
CA GLU A 77 3.14 -2.75 -12.75
C GLU A 77 2.46 -4.07 -12.39
N THR A 78 3.15 -5.20 -12.63
CA THR A 78 2.64 -6.53 -12.29
C THR A 78 2.41 -6.68 -10.79
N LEU A 79 3.27 -6.06 -9.97
CA LEU A 79 3.12 -6.07 -8.52
C LEU A 79 1.84 -5.36 -8.10
N ILE A 80 1.60 -4.14 -8.60
CA ILE A 80 0.40 -3.38 -8.24
C ILE A 80 -0.85 -4.01 -8.82
N ASP A 81 -0.79 -4.59 -10.02
CA ASP A 81 -1.94 -5.23 -10.64
C ASP A 81 -2.33 -6.53 -9.91
N ARG A 82 -1.34 -7.28 -9.39
CA ARG A 82 -1.58 -8.54 -8.68
C ARG A 82 -1.91 -8.33 -7.20
N PHE A 83 -1.23 -7.38 -6.56
CA PHE A 83 -1.23 -7.22 -5.11
C PHE A 83 -1.84 -5.90 -4.62
N GLY A 84 -2.35 -5.08 -5.54
CA GLY A 84 -3.01 -3.83 -5.22
C GLY A 84 -4.53 -3.87 -5.45
N SER A 85 -5.14 -2.71 -5.23
CA SER A 85 -6.54 -2.44 -5.54
C SER A 85 -6.72 -0.97 -5.94
N ASP A 86 -7.74 -0.72 -6.76
CA ASP A 86 -8.15 0.63 -7.16
C ASP A 86 -9.00 1.26 -6.06
N ALA A 87 -8.46 2.30 -5.43
CA ALA A 87 -9.15 3.12 -4.45
C ALA A 87 -9.81 4.35 -5.11
N PRO A 88 -10.72 5.03 -4.40
CA PRO A 88 -11.37 6.23 -4.91
C PRO A 88 -10.40 7.30 -5.41
N ASP A 89 -10.88 8.15 -6.31
CA ASP A 89 -10.15 9.26 -6.94
C ASP A 89 -8.95 8.83 -7.82
N GLY A 90 -8.86 7.56 -8.21
CA GLY A 90 -7.79 7.05 -9.08
C GLY A 90 -6.48 6.73 -8.36
N VAL A 91 -6.53 6.55 -7.04
CA VAL A 91 -5.38 6.08 -6.25
C VAL A 91 -5.30 4.56 -6.36
N ARG A 92 -4.13 4.01 -6.70
CA ARG A 92 -3.87 2.57 -6.53
C ARG A 92 -3.24 2.32 -5.16
N LEU A 93 -3.74 1.36 -4.40
CA LEU A 93 -3.22 0.99 -3.09
C LEU A 93 -2.55 -0.38 -3.16
N ALA A 94 -1.40 -0.54 -2.50
CA ALA A 94 -0.86 -1.85 -2.14
C ALA A 94 -0.44 -1.86 -0.67
N VAL A 95 -0.62 -3.00 -0.01
CA VAL A 95 -0.14 -3.25 1.36
C VAL A 95 1.19 -4.00 1.24
N VAL A 96 2.23 -3.48 1.88
CA VAL A 96 3.61 -3.97 1.70
C VAL A 96 4.22 -4.34 3.04
N SER A 97 4.83 -5.52 3.10
CA SER A 97 5.59 -6.00 4.25
C SER A 97 6.94 -5.29 4.37
N ARG A 98 7.52 -5.35 5.57
CA ARG A 98 8.92 -4.96 5.77
C ARG A 98 9.81 -5.85 4.88
N ILE A 99 10.75 -5.24 4.17
CA ILE A 99 11.81 -5.98 3.49
C ILE A 99 12.80 -6.41 4.57
N ASP A 100 12.92 -7.71 4.81
CA ASP A 100 13.92 -8.24 5.73
C ASP A 100 15.26 -8.33 5.02
N ASN A 101 16.20 -7.51 5.52
CA ASN A 101 17.63 -7.49 5.21
C ASN A 101 17.98 -7.77 3.73
N PRO A 102 17.81 -6.78 2.82
CA PRO A 102 18.32 -6.94 1.47
C PRO A 102 19.83 -7.15 1.59
N ALA A 103 20.32 -8.30 1.12
CA ALA A 103 21.75 -8.49 0.97
C ALA A 103 22.28 -7.32 0.13
N PRO A 104 23.30 -6.57 0.58
CA PRO A 104 23.85 -5.50 -0.22
C PRO A 104 24.38 -6.13 -1.52
N GLY A 105 23.75 -5.77 -2.64
CA GLY A 105 24.24 -6.03 -3.98
C GLY A 105 25.35 -5.06 -4.36
#